data_AF-A0A4R2RCY2-F1
#
_entry.id   AF-A0A4R2RCY2-F1
#
_cell.length_a   1.000
_cell.length_b   1.000
_cell.length_c   1.000
_cell.angle_alpha   90.00
_cell.angle_beta   90.00
_cell.angle_gamma   90.00
#
_symmetry.space_group_name_H-M   'P 1'
#
loop_
_entity.id
_entity.type
_entity.pdbx_description
1 polymer ?
#
loop_
_entity_poly.entity_id
_entity_poly.type
_entity_poly.pdbx_seq_one_letter_code
_entity_poly.pdbx_strand_id
1 'polypeptide(L)'
;MDAVEGINFFAGVAELISGAIMLYQGWKLKKAKVFYQNKIRQMALEPDDISVIVNLSGHPIALSEDNWHQGKKIVTIHVGHVRPTHLNEEADLIVDILKPQIAYELERRMPIAFVLPGMAMLNHYLMPKIYGLLGVFPLVAVAFQTERGYSLRKPVNLNTVYEAGEGRQAQLGI
;
A
#
# COMPACT_ATOMS: atom_id res chain seq x y z
N MET A 1 -40.22 39.04 19.56
CA MET A 1 -39.71 37.82 18.94
C MET A 1 -40.57 36.68 19.44
N ASP A 2 -41.44 36.19 18.56
CA ASP A 2 -42.29 35.05 18.88
C ASP A 2 -41.44 33.78 18.94
N ALA A 3 -41.83 32.82 19.80
CA ALA A 3 -41.11 31.55 19.96
C ALA A 3 -40.88 30.82 18.62
N VAL A 4 -41.79 31.01 17.66
CA VAL A 4 -41.71 30.46 16.30
C VAL A 4 -40.59 31.11 15.48
N GLU A 5 -40.36 32.42 15.61
CA GLU A 5 -39.24 33.11 14.95
C GLU A 5 -37.90 32.67 15.53
N GLY A 6 -37.85 32.45 16.85
CA GLY A 6 -36.67 31.90 17.53
C GLY A 6 -36.33 30.49 17.01
N ILE A 7 -37.31 29.59 16.94
CA ILE A 7 -37.12 28.22 16.45
C ILE A 7 -36.69 28.21 14.98
N ASN A 8 -37.31 29.02 14.12
CA ASN A 8 -36.94 29.12 12.70
C ASN A 8 -35.51 29.69 12.51
N PHE A 9 -35.11 30.64 13.35
CA PHE A 9 -33.74 31.15 13.35
C PHE A 9 -32.72 30.07 13.72
N PHE A 10 -32.97 29.30 14.80
CA PHE A 10 -32.09 28.20 15.21
C PHE A 10 -32.03 27.08 14.16
N ALA A 11 -33.17 26.74 13.53
CA ALA A 11 -33.22 25.78 12.44
C ALA A 11 -32.39 26.23 11.23
N GLY A 12 -32.50 27.50 10.81
CA GLY A 12 -31.71 28.05 9.71
C GLY A 12 -30.21 28.10 9.99
N VAL A 13 -29.81 28.38 11.24
CA VAL A 13 -28.40 28.32 11.66
C VAL A 13 -27.89 26.87 11.65
N ALA A 14 -28.69 25.91 12.11
CA ALA A 14 -28.34 24.49 12.09
C ALA A 14 -28.15 23.99 10.64
N GLU A 15 -29.05 24.35 9.73
CA GLU A 15 -28.96 23.99 8.31
C GLU A 15 -27.69 24.57 7.64
N LEU A 16 -27.35 25.82 7.93
CA LEU A 16 -26.12 26.45 7.46
C LEU A 16 -24.87 25.71 7.95
N ILE A 17 -24.83 25.35 9.24
CA ILE A 17 -23.72 24.60 9.82
C ILE A 17 -23.62 23.20 9.20
N SER A 18 -24.74 22.49 9.08
CA SER A 18 -24.79 21.17 8.44
C SER A 18 -24.35 21.23 6.97
N GLY A 19 -24.81 22.22 6.20
CA GLY A 19 -24.38 22.44 4.82
C GLY A 19 -22.89 22.72 4.70
N ALA A 20 -22.34 23.56 5.59
CA ALA A 20 -20.90 23.83 5.64
C ALA A 20 -20.08 22.57 5.98
N ILE A 21 -20.56 21.75 6.93
CA ILE A 21 -19.92 20.47 7.28
C ILE A 21 -19.95 19.51 6.08
N MET A 22 -21.07 19.37 5.39
CA MET A 22 -21.20 18.49 4.22
C MET A 22 -20.29 18.96 3.07
N LEU A 23 -20.23 20.26 2.80
CA LEU A 23 -19.31 20.83 1.80
C LEU A 23 -17.85 20.58 2.15
N TYR A 24 -17.47 20.78 3.42
CA TYR A 24 -16.11 20.51 3.89
C TYR A 24 -15.75 19.02 3.78
N GLN A 25 -16.65 18.13 4.18
CA GLN A 25 -16.47 16.68 4.02
C GLN A 25 -16.36 16.26 2.55
N GLY A 26 -17.21 16.81 1.68
CA GLY A 26 -17.17 16.57 0.24
C GLY A 26 -15.85 17.04 -0.40
N TRP A 27 -15.36 18.21 -0.01
CA TRP A 27 -14.06 18.71 -0.45
C TRP A 27 -12.89 17.84 0.05
N LYS A 28 -12.94 17.41 1.31
CA LYS A 28 -11.95 16.48 1.90
C LYS A 28 -11.95 15.15 1.14
N LEU A 29 -13.11 14.61 0.80
CA LEU A 29 -13.25 13.39 0.01
C LEU A 29 -12.69 13.56 -1.39
N LYS A 30 -12.99 14.69 -2.06
CA LYS A 30 -12.44 15.00 -3.40
C LYS A 30 -10.91 15.08 -3.37
N LYS A 31 -10.33 15.74 -2.36
CA LYS A 31 -8.87 15.78 -2.16
C LYS A 31 -8.28 14.40 -1.93
N ALA A 32 -8.91 13.58 -1.08
CA ALA A 32 -8.48 12.20 -0.82
C ALA A 32 -8.54 11.34 -2.10
N LYS A 33 -9.59 11.49 -2.92
CA LYS A 33 -9.72 10.80 -4.21
C LYS A 33 -8.59 11.18 -5.18
N VAL A 34 -8.33 12.47 -5.37
CA VAL A 34 -7.23 12.93 -6.25
C VAL A 34 -5.88 12.47 -5.71
N PHE A 35 -5.69 12.51 -4.39
CA PHE A 35 -4.50 12.00 -3.74
C PHE A 35 -4.28 10.50 -4.03
N TYR A 36 -5.33 9.69 -3.87
CA TYR A 36 -5.29 8.25 -4.12
C TYR A 36 -5.00 7.94 -5.60
N GLN A 37 -5.67 8.64 -6.53
CA GLN A 37 -5.43 8.47 -7.97
C GLN A 37 -4.00 8.80 -8.37
N ASN A 38 -3.42 9.87 -7.83
CA ASN A 38 -2.03 10.22 -8.09
C ASN A 38 -1.05 9.19 -7.50
N LYS A 39 -1.38 8.65 -6.32
CA LYS A 39 -0.58 7.62 -5.66
C LYS A 39 -0.59 6.30 -6.44
N ILE A 40 -1.75 5.89 -6.95
CA ILE A 40 -1.85 4.74 -7.86
C ILE A 40 -1.00 4.98 -9.09
N ARG A 41 -1.11 6.12 -9.77
CA ARG A 41 -0.32 6.40 -10.98
C ARG A 41 1.18 6.34 -10.75
N GLN A 42 1.64 6.79 -9.58
CA GLN A 42 3.05 6.75 -9.20
C GLN A 42 3.52 5.35 -8.82
N MET A 43 2.67 4.53 -8.18
CA MET A 43 3.03 3.17 -7.79
C MET A 43 2.69 2.11 -8.86
N ALA A 44 1.94 2.49 -9.90
CA ALA A 44 1.61 1.63 -11.02
C ALA A 44 2.69 1.61 -12.11
N LEU A 45 3.80 2.33 -11.87
CA LEU A 45 4.96 2.37 -12.76
C LEU A 45 5.58 0.99 -12.97
N GLU A 46 6.28 0.85 -14.10
CA GLU A 46 6.97 -0.38 -14.51
C GLU A 46 7.93 -0.86 -13.41
N PRO A 47 8.18 -2.17 -13.28
CA PRO A 47 9.14 -2.72 -12.30
C PRO A 47 10.54 -2.08 -12.34
N ASP A 48 10.91 -1.47 -13.47
CA ASP A 48 12.20 -0.80 -13.64
C ASP A 48 12.29 0.53 -12.86
N ASP A 49 11.17 1.20 -12.59
CA ASP A 49 11.09 2.45 -11.82
C ASP A 49 11.13 2.24 -10.29
N ILE A 50 11.18 0.98 -9.84
CA ILE A 50 11.31 0.64 -8.42
C ILE A 50 12.61 1.19 -7.89
N SER A 51 12.53 2.07 -6.91
CA SER A 51 13.74 2.66 -6.31
C SER A 51 14.20 1.88 -5.09
N VAL A 52 13.27 1.24 -4.37
CA VAL A 52 13.54 0.57 -3.10
C VAL A 52 12.89 -0.81 -3.05
N ILE A 53 13.68 -1.79 -2.60
CA ILE A 53 13.25 -3.17 -2.38
C ILE A 53 13.30 -3.42 -0.87
N VAL A 54 12.15 -3.70 -0.28
CA VAL A 54 12.02 -4.14 1.10
C VAL A 54 12.05 -5.66 1.11
N ASN A 55 13.13 -6.21 1.64
CA ASN A 55 13.33 -7.64 1.73
C ASN A 55 12.93 -8.18 3.11
N LEU A 56 11.77 -8.83 3.16
CA LEU A 56 11.21 -9.46 4.36
C LEU A 56 11.41 -10.99 4.33
N SER A 57 12.10 -11.52 3.34
CA SER A 57 12.37 -12.97 3.24
C SER A 57 13.36 -13.48 4.30
N GLY A 58 14.10 -12.58 4.96
CA GLY A 58 15.15 -12.92 5.92
C GLY A 58 16.45 -13.42 5.29
N HIS A 59 16.51 -13.54 3.96
CA HIS A 59 17.69 -14.02 3.22
C HIS A 59 18.24 -12.96 2.29
N PRO A 60 19.57 -12.84 2.13
CA PRO A 60 20.15 -11.90 1.17
C PRO A 60 19.70 -12.24 -0.26
N ILE A 61 19.29 -11.21 -0.99
CA ILE A 61 18.94 -11.30 -2.40
C ILE A 61 20.25 -11.44 -3.18
N ALA A 62 20.53 -12.64 -3.70
CA ALA A 62 21.77 -12.95 -4.40
C ALA A 62 21.61 -13.05 -5.92
N LEU A 63 20.42 -13.45 -6.40
CA LEU A 63 20.17 -13.73 -7.82
C LEU A 63 18.75 -13.28 -8.22
N SER A 64 18.60 -12.70 -9.41
CA SER A 64 17.30 -12.58 -10.08
C SER A 64 17.47 -12.85 -11.56
N GLU A 65 16.51 -13.52 -12.18
CA GLU A 65 16.55 -13.91 -13.61
C GLU A 65 16.87 -12.71 -14.53
N ASP A 66 16.37 -11.52 -14.19
CA ASP A 66 16.47 -10.32 -15.04
C ASP A 66 17.37 -9.21 -14.47
N ASN A 67 18.10 -9.46 -13.39
CA ASN A 67 18.88 -8.45 -12.65
C ASN A 67 18.15 -7.14 -12.31
N TRP A 68 16.81 -7.12 -12.30
CA TRP A 68 16.01 -5.90 -12.11
C TRP A 68 16.22 -5.22 -10.75
N HIS A 69 16.82 -5.93 -9.78
CA HIS A 69 17.16 -5.41 -8.46
C HIS A 69 18.50 -4.66 -8.42
N GLN A 70 19.32 -4.74 -9.47
CA GLN A 70 20.63 -4.08 -9.53
C GLN A 70 20.47 -2.55 -9.51
N GLY A 71 21.34 -1.87 -8.74
CA GLY A 71 21.32 -0.40 -8.59
C GLY A 71 20.21 0.13 -7.69
N LYS A 72 19.32 -0.73 -7.17
CA LYS A 72 18.21 -0.33 -6.28
C LYS A 72 18.64 -0.39 -4.81
N LYS A 73 18.04 0.45 -3.98
CA LYS A 73 18.27 0.40 -2.52
C LYS A 73 17.56 -0.83 -1.95
N ILE A 74 18.30 -1.73 -1.31
CA ILE A 74 17.73 -2.92 -0.66
C ILE A 74 17.71 -2.69 0.86
N VAL A 75 16.51 -2.67 1.43
CA VAL A 75 16.27 -2.60 2.87
C VAL A 75 15.90 -4.01 3.33
N THR A 76 16.82 -4.70 3.98
CA THR A 76 16.57 -6.06 4.49
C THR A 76 16.14 -5.99 5.94
N ILE A 77 14.94 -6.48 6.22
CA ILE A 77 14.45 -6.65 7.59
C ILE A 77 14.58 -8.12 7.92
N HIS A 78 15.44 -8.41 8.88
CA HIS A 78 15.49 -9.73 9.47
C HIS A 78 14.23 -9.91 10.32
N VAL A 79 13.23 -10.52 9.71
CA VAL A 79 12.11 -11.07 10.45
C VAL A 79 12.70 -12.19 11.32
N GLY A 80 12.78 -11.98 12.63
CA GLY A 80 13.33 -12.95 13.58
C GLY A 80 12.52 -14.26 13.61
N HIS A 81 12.68 -15.07 14.65
CA HIS A 81 11.84 -16.24 14.84
C HIS A 81 10.38 -15.81 15.05
N VAL A 82 9.58 -15.82 13.97
CA VAL A 82 8.15 -15.54 13.98
C VAL A 82 7.47 -16.59 14.83
N ARG A 83 6.81 -16.17 15.90
CA ARG A 83 6.01 -17.08 16.72
C ARG A 83 4.71 -17.41 15.98
N PRO A 84 4.47 -18.67 15.58
CA PRO A 84 3.30 -19.03 14.78
C PRO A 84 1.96 -18.75 15.46
N THR A 85 1.96 -18.58 16.79
CA THR A 85 0.77 -18.31 17.60
C THR A 85 0.39 -16.83 17.71
N HIS A 86 1.27 -15.90 17.31
CA HIS A 86 1.08 -14.45 17.48
C HIS A 86 1.32 -13.69 16.16
N LEU A 87 0.86 -14.25 15.04
CA LEU A 87 1.17 -13.74 13.69
C LEU A 87 0.72 -12.30 13.45
N ASN A 88 -0.35 -11.86 14.12
CA ASN A 88 -0.83 -10.50 14.00
C ASN A 88 0.15 -9.52 14.67
N GLU A 89 0.55 -9.81 15.91
CA GLU A 89 1.49 -9.00 16.68
C GLU A 89 2.87 -8.97 16.01
N GLU A 90 3.34 -10.13 15.51
CA GLU A 90 4.60 -10.19 14.75
C GLU A 90 4.54 -9.34 13.47
N ALA A 91 3.38 -9.30 12.79
CA ALA A 91 3.20 -8.42 11.64
C ALA A 91 3.18 -6.93 12.02
N ASP A 92 2.65 -6.56 13.20
CA ASP A 92 2.75 -5.17 13.70
C ASP A 92 4.21 -4.78 13.95
N LEU A 93 4.96 -5.64 14.64
CA LEU A 93 6.38 -5.40 14.94
C LEU A 93 7.21 -5.21 13.66
N ILE A 94 6.98 -6.05 12.64
CA ILE A 94 7.67 -5.92 11.34
C ILE A 94 7.37 -4.55 10.71
N VAL A 95 6.11 -4.10 10.77
CA VAL A 95 5.69 -2.82 10.18
C VAL A 95 6.25 -1.63 10.96
N ASP A 96 6.30 -1.72 12.29
CA ASP A 96 6.90 -0.69 13.14
C ASP A 96 8.40 -0.54 12.90
N ILE A 97 9.10 -1.65 12.66
CA ILE A 97 10.53 -1.65 12.27
C ILE A 97 10.71 -1.09 10.85
N LEU A 98 9.80 -1.43 9.94
CA LEU A 98 9.84 -1.01 8.54
C LEU A 98 9.63 0.50 8.40
N LYS A 99 8.62 1.05 9.07
CA LYS A 99 8.16 2.43 8.94
C LYS A 99 9.28 3.48 8.98
N PRO A 100 10.21 3.49 9.96
CA PRO A 100 11.30 4.46 9.97
C PRO A 100 12.34 4.23 8.85
N GLN A 101 12.53 2.98 8.39
CA GLN A 101 13.53 2.65 7.38
C GLN A 101 13.12 3.09 5.96
N ILE A 102 11.81 3.16 5.71
CA ILE A 102 11.24 3.59 4.43
C ILE A 102 10.50 4.94 4.52
N ALA A 103 10.65 5.68 5.62
CA ALA A 103 9.89 6.91 5.86
C ALA A 103 10.09 7.93 4.73
N TYR A 104 11.34 8.09 4.28
CA TYR A 104 11.70 8.99 3.18
C TYR A 104 11.00 8.60 1.87
N GLU A 105 10.97 7.31 1.55
CA GLU A 105 10.33 6.76 0.36
C GLU A 105 8.81 6.92 0.42
N LEU A 106 8.21 6.74 1.59
CA LEU A 106 6.79 6.94 1.83
C LEU A 106 6.39 8.40 1.64
N GLU A 107 7.19 9.34 2.15
CA GLU A 107 6.97 10.79 1.99
C GLU A 107 7.07 11.22 0.52
N ARG A 108 8.07 10.70 -0.19
CA ARG A 108 8.31 11.00 -1.61
C ARG A 108 7.48 10.17 -2.58
N ARG A 109 6.67 9.22 -2.08
CA ARG A 109 5.79 8.36 -2.87
C ARG A 109 6.55 7.56 -3.92
N MET A 110 7.75 7.13 -3.57
CA MET A 110 8.58 6.33 -4.47
C MET A 110 7.97 4.91 -4.58
N PRO A 111 8.06 4.24 -5.75
CA PRO A 111 7.62 2.87 -5.87
C PRO A 111 8.49 1.94 -5.03
N ILE A 112 7.85 1.12 -4.19
CA ILE A 112 8.50 0.18 -3.27
C ILE A 112 8.04 -1.24 -3.61
N ALA A 113 8.99 -2.14 -3.81
CA ALA A 113 8.71 -3.57 -3.93
C ALA A 113 8.97 -4.30 -2.62
N PHE A 114 8.03 -5.17 -2.26
CA PHE A 114 8.11 -6.02 -1.07
C PHE A 114 8.41 -7.46 -1.47
N VAL A 115 9.52 -7.99 -0.99
CA VAL A 115 9.83 -9.42 -1.06
C VAL A 115 9.30 -10.06 0.21
N LEU A 116 8.22 -10.83 0.09
CA LEU A 116 7.54 -11.42 1.24
C LEU A 116 8.26 -12.67 1.76
N PRO A 117 8.09 -12.99 3.06
CA PRO A 117 8.55 -14.26 3.60
C PRO A 117 7.78 -15.45 3.00
N GLY A 118 8.41 -16.64 3.00
CA GLY A 118 7.77 -17.88 2.54
C GLY A 118 6.61 -18.37 3.43
N MET A 119 6.34 -17.70 4.55
CA MET A 119 5.27 -18.04 5.49
C MET A 119 3.94 -17.42 5.05
N ALA A 120 3.15 -18.17 4.28
CA ALA A 120 1.85 -17.70 3.76
C ALA A 120 0.91 -17.15 4.84
N MET A 121 0.90 -17.77 6.03
CA MET A 121 0.10 -17.33 7.17
C MET A 121 0.52 -15.94 7.69
N LEU A 122 1.82 -15.64 7.75
CA LEU A 122 2.31 -14.31 8.13
C LEU A 122 1.95 -13.27 7.04
N ASN A 123 2.07 -13.65 5.77
CA ASN A 123 1.73 -12.78 4.64
C ASN A 123 0.28 -12.31 4.69
N HIS A 124 -0.65 -13.15 5.19
CA HIS A 124 -2.05 -12.78 5.36
C HIS A 124 -2.24 -11.58 6.31
N TYR A 125 -1.46 -11.50 7.39
CA TYR A 125 -1.50 -10.37 8.34
C TYR A 125 -0.67 -9.19 7.90
N LEU A 126 0.46 -9.46 7.23
CA LEU A 126 1.41 -8.44 6.81
C LEU A 126 0.89 -7.60 5.63
N MET A 127 0.19 -8.23 4.68
CA MET A 127 -0.27 -7.56 3.47
C MET A 127 -1.24 -6.40 3.72
N PRO A 128 -2.29 -6.55 4.56
CA PRO A 128 -3.19 -5.43 4.91
C PRO A 128 -2.47 -4.29 5.63
N LYS A 129 -1.44 -4.60 6.44
CA LYS A 129 -0.69 -3.59 7.19
C LYS A 129 0.28 -2.81 6.30
N ILE A 130 0.96 -3.50 5.38
CA ILE A 130 1.73 -2.84 4.31
C ILE A 130 0.80 -1.98 3.45
N TYR A 131 -0.39 -2.48 3.10
CA TYR A 131 -1.40 -1.66 2.42
C TYR A 131 -1.81 -0.44 3.24
N GLY A 132 -2.02 -0.57 4.55
CA GLY A 132 -2.31 0.56 5.45
C GLY A 132 -1.19 1.60 5.48
N LEU A 133 0.07 1.16 5.40
CA LEU A 133 1.25 2.02 5.36
C LEU A 133 1.38 2.75 4.01
N LEU A 134 1.21 2.02 2.91
CA LEU A 134 1.34 2.55 1.55
C LEU A 134 0.09 3.27 1.06
N GLY A 135 -1.08 3.03 1.65
CA GLY A 135 -2.36 3.52 1.15
C GLY A 135 -2.73 3.09 -0.28
N VAL A 136 -2.00 2.14 -0.88
CA VAL A 136 -2.25 1.48 -2.17
C VAL A 136 -1.68 0.06 -2.12
N PHE A 137 -2.05 -0.82 -3.05
CA PHE A 137 -1.52 -2.19 -3.02
C PHE A 137 -0.02 -2.19 -3.32
N PRO A 138 0.79 -2.90 -2.50
CA PRO A 138 2.23 -2.98 -2.73
C PRO A 138 2.55 -3.72 -4.02
N LEU A 139 3.69 -3.36 -4.61
CA LEU A 139 4.35 -4.22 -5.59
C LEU A 139 4.95 -5.40 -4.83
N VAL A 140 4.53 -6.61 -5.17
CA VAL A 140 4.96 -7.83 -4.46
C VAL A 140 5.86 -8.67 -5.35
N ALA A 141 7.07 -8.93 -4.86
CA ALA A 141 7.98 -9.92 -5.42
C ALA A 141 8.00 -11.17 -4.53
N VAL A 142 8.25 -12.32 -5.16
CA VAL A 142 8.41 -13.59 -4.47
C VAL A 142 9.83 -14.09 -4.71
N ALA A 143 10.49 -14.51 -3.63
CA ALA A 143 11.78 -15.19 -3.66
C ALA A 143 11.57 -16.70 -3.58
N PHE A 144 12.24 -17.46 -4.45
CA PHE A 144 12.24 -18.92 -4.40
C PHE A 144 13.66 -19.42 -4.14
N GLN A 145 13.80 -20.42 -3.27
CA GLN A 145 15.09 -21.07 -3.04
C GLN A 145 15.45 -21.93 -4.26
N THR A 146 16.67 -21.76 -4.77
CA THR A 146 17.27 -22.55 -5.85
C THR A 146 18.60 -23.12 -5.36
N GLU A 147 19.18 -24.07 -6.10
CA GLU A 147 20.50 -24.65 -5.79
C GLU A 147 21.62 -23.59 -5.72
N ARG A 148 21.44 -22.44 -6.38
CA ARG A 148 22.44 -21.36 -6.45
C ARG A 148 22.16 -20.20 -5.49
N GLY A 149 21.09 -20.26 -4.69
CA GLY A 149 20.63 -19.19 -3.81
C GLY A 149 19.16 -18.84 -4.02
N TYR A 150 18.71 -17.67 -3.57
CA TYR A 150 17.33 -17.22 -3.78
C TYR A 150 17.19 -16.49 -5.11
N SER A 151 16.27 -16.95 -5.96
CA SER A 151 15.88 -16.26 -7.20
C SER A 151 14.67 -15.38 -6.96
N LEU A 152 14.78 -14.10 -7.27
CA LEU A 152 13.65 -13.17 -7.28
C LEU A 152 12.93 -13.16 -8.62
N ARG A 153 11.61 -13.31 -8.58
CA ARG A 153 10.76 -12.94 -9.72
C ARG A 153 10.49 -11.44 -9.75
N LYS A 154 10.27 -10.90 -10.94
CA LYS A 154 9.81 -9.52 -11.10
C LYS A 154 8.54 -9.28 -10.27
N PRO A 155 8.44 -8.13 -9.61
CA PRO A 155 7.30 -7.82 -8.77
C PRO A 155 6.06 -7.66 -9.64
N VAL A 156 4.94 -8.16 -9.13
CA VAL A 156 3.64 -8.00 -9.76
C VAL A 156 2.99 -6.74 -9.21
N ASN A 157 2.52 -5.89 -10.12
CA ASN A 157 1.72 -4.75 -9.77
C ASN A 157 0.28 -5.19 -9.49
N LEU A 158 -0.13 -5.17 -8.22
CA LEU A 158 -1.48 -5.55 -7.83
C LEU A 158 -2.50 -4.41 -8.01
N ASN A 159 -2.05 -3.19 -8.33
CA ASN A 159 -2.94 -2.08 -8.62
C ASN A 159 -3.61 -2.22 -10.00
N THR A 160 -2.99 -2.93 -10.96
CA THR A 160 -3.51 -3.12 -12.32
C THR A 160 -4.53 -4.24 -12.45
N VAL A 161 -4.80 -5.01 -11.38
CA VAL A 161 -5.86 -6.02 -11.38
C VAL A 161 -7.23 -5.38 -11.64
N TYR A 162 -7.42 -4.11 -11.26
CA TYR A 162 -8.63 -3.35 -11.54
C TYR A 162 -8.75 -2.93 -13.03
N GLU A 163 -7.64 -2.49 -13.65
CA GLU A 163 -7.62 -2.09 -15.06
C GLU A 163 -7.79 -3.29 -16.01
N ALA A 164 -7.25 -4.46 -15.64
CA ALA A 164 -7.47 -5.70 -16.40
C ALA A 164 -8.92 -6.21 -16.30
N GLY A 165 -9.63 -5.89 -15.21
CA GLY A 165 -11.04 -6.21 -15.01
C GLY A 165 -11.96 -5.37 -15.88
N GLU A 166 -11.76 -4.05 -15.92
CA GLU A 166 -12.51 -3.13 -16.79
C GLU A 166 -12.17 -3.33 -18.27
N GLY A 167 -10.89 -3.58 -18.60
CA GLY A 167 -10.45 -3.92 -19.95
C GLY A 167 -10.99 -5.26 -20.45
N ARG A 168 -11.12 -6.28 -19.57
CA ARG A 168 -11.77 -7.55 -19.92
C ARG A 168 -13.28 -7.43 -20.02
N GLN A 169 -13.96 -6.66 -19.17
CA GLN A 169 -15.41 -6.44 -19.32
C GLN A 169 -15.73 -5.69 -20.62
N ALA A 170 -14.94 -4.66 -20.95
CA ALA A 170 -15.05 -3.95 -22.22
C ALA A 170 -14.71 -4.82 -23.46
N GLN A 171 -13.79 -5.78 -23.33
CA GLN A 171 -13.48 -6.74 -24.40
C GLN A 171 -14.44 -7.92 -24.48
N LEU A 172 -15.14 -8.26 -23.39
CA LEU A 172 -16.08 -9.38 -23.32
C LEU A 172 -17.54 -8.96 -23.57
N GLY A 173 -17.82 -7.67 -23.75
CA GLY A 173 -19.15 -7.17 -24.10
C GLY A 173 -20.21 -7.49 -23.04
N ILE A 174 -19.84 -7.42 -21.75
CA ILE A 174 -20.74 -7.55 -20.60
C ILE A 174 -20.83 -6.21 -19.89
#